data_AF-A0A4Y2UMX5-F1
#
_entry.id   AF-A0A4Y2UMX5-F1
#
_cell.length_a   1.000
_cell.length_b   1.000
_cell.length_c   1.000
_cell.angle_alpha   90.00
_cell.angle_beta   90.00
_cell.angle_gamma   90.00
#
_symmetry.space_group_name_H-M   'P 1'
#
loop_
_entity.id
_entity.type
_entity.pdbx_description
1 polymer ?
#
loop_
_entity_poly.entity_id
_entity_poly.type
_entity_poly.pdbx_seq_one_letter_code
_entity_poly.pdbx_strand_id
1 'polypeptide(L)'
;MNWNTHLEAQSTRATHLYQNLLKIAGKSWGVPVNHRRVLYKTVIERVLAHGAVAWCLEPTVRISRILSTIQRPFLLAISGAYRTTSTAALQVILGIPPLHLQLQREARGTALFRLRLPLSTNVCDIDGSGIEEKATGRSAHTSEHLSPTQISLDDGVNINTGLRIYTDGSKTEKGWVQPSVF
;
A
#
# COMPACT_ATOMS: atom_id res chain seq x y z
N MET A 1 -5.36 12.69 30.44
CA MET A 1 -6.12 11.49 30.02
C MET A 1 -5.22 10.58 29.20
N ASN A 2 -5.20 9.27 29.48
CA ASN A 2 -4.34 8.32 28.77
C ASN A 2 -5.04 7.83 27.49
N TRP A 3 -4.74 8.43 26.33
CA TRP A 3 -5.37 8.10 25.05
C TRP A 3 -5.28 6.62 24.65
N ASN A 4 -4.35 5.87 25.26
CA ASN A 4 -4.24 4.42 25.04
C ASN A 4 -5.51 3.68 25.47
N THR A 5 -6.16 4.03 26.58
CA THR A 5 -7.39 3.34 27.01
C THR A 5 -8.55 3.57 26.05
N HIS A 6 -8.62 4.76 25.45
CA HIS A 6 -9.60 5.07 24.41
C HIS A 6 -9.33 4.27 23.13
N LEU A 7 -8.07 4.17 22.70
CA LEU A 7 -7.68 3.40 21.53
C LEU A 7 -7.98 1.90 21.71
N GLU A 8 -7.75 1.35 22.90
CA GLU A 8 -8.14 -0.03 23.22
C GLU A 8 -9.65 -0.22 23.11
N ALA A 9 -10.45 0.69 23.69
CA ALA A 9 -11.91 0.62 23.56
C ALA A 9 -12.38 0.72 22.10
N GLN A 10 -11.75 1.55 21.28
CA GLN A 10 -12.01 1.64 19.84
C GLN A 10 -11.63 0.33 19.12
N SER A 11 -10.51 -0.28 19.48
CA SER A 11 -10.09 -1.59 18.95
C SER A 11 -11.09 -2.70 19.28
N THR A 12 -11.61 -2.73 20.51
CA THR A 12 -12.66 -3.67 20.92
C THR A 12 -13.93 -3.49 20.08
N ARG A 13 -14.40 -2.24 19.93
CA ARG A 13 -15.57 -1.92 19.08
C ARG A 13 -15.34 -2.33 17.62
N ALA A 14 -14.16 -2.04 17.09
CA ALA A 14 -13.78 -2.45 15.75
C ALA A 14 -13.83 -3.97 15.58
N THR A 15 -13.38 -4.72 16.59
CA THR A 15 -13.43 -6.19 16.57
C THR A 15 -14.87 -6.71 16.49
N HIS A 16 -15.80 -6.14 17.25
CA HIS A 16 -17.22 -6.50 17.16
C HIS A 16 -17.80 -6.18 15.77
N LEU A 17 -17.50 -5.00 15.22
CA LEU A 17 -17.94 -4.61 13.88
C LEU A 17 -17.36 -5.53 12.80
N TYR A 18 -16.10 -5.92 12.95
CA TYR A 18 -15.43 -6.85 12.05
C TYR A 18 -16.10 -8.22 12.06
N GLN A 19 -16.41 -8.77 13.24
CA GLN A 19 -17.16 -10.02 13.35
C GLN A 19 -18.53 -9.93 12.67
N ASN A 20 -19.23 -8.81 12.82
CA ASN A 20 -20.51 -8.59 12.14
C ASN A 20 -20.35 -8.52 10.61
N LEU A 21 -19.28 -7.87 10.12
CA LEU A 21 -18.98 -7.83 8.69
C LEU A 21 -18.70 -9.25 8.14
N LEU A 22 -17.97 -10.08 8.90
CA LEU A 22 -17.69 -11.47 8.49
C LEU A 22 -18.96 -12.31 8.34
N LYS A 23 -20.01 -12.06 9.14
CA LYS A 23 -21.29 -12.79 9.02
C LYS A 23 -21.98 -12.60 7.66
N ILE A 24 -21.66 -11.51 6.95
CA ILE A 24 -22.26 -11.16 5.65
C ILE A 24 -21.25 -11.20 4.49
N ALA A 25 -20.00 -11.62 4.75
CA ALA A 25 -18.88 -11.54 3.82
C ALA A 25 -18.23 -12.93 3.60
N GLY A 26 -18.99 -13.86 3.03
CA GLY A 26 -18.46 -15.16 2.61
C GLY A 26 -17.64 -15.08 1.31
N LYS A 27 -16.86 -16.13 1.02
CA LYS A 27 -16.02 -16.23 -0.19
C LYS A 27 -16.83 -16.54 -1.46
N SER A 28 -17.84 -17.40 -1.33
CA SER A 28 -18.73 -17.86 -2.41
C SER A 28 -20.19 -17.41 -2.22
N TRP A 29 -20.51 -16.79 -1.08
CA TRP A 29 -21.85 -16.36 -0.71
C TRP A 29 -21.77 -15.06 0.08
N GLY A 30 -22.84 -14.27 0.08
CA GLY A 30 -22.94 -13.03 0.84
C GLY A 30 -22.92 -11.77 -0.02
N VAL A 31 -22.70 -10.64 0.65
CA VAL A 31 -22.92 -9.31 0.10
C VAL A 31 -21.79 -8.92 -0.86
N PRO A 32 -22.10 -8.33 -2.04
CA PRO A 32 -21.07 -7.97 -3.02
C PRO A 32 -20.09 -6.94 -2.45
N VAL A 33 -18.85 -6.93 -2.99
CA VAL A 33 -17.74 -6.08 -2.52
C VAL A 33 -18.14 -4.60 -2.42
N ASN A 34 -18.90 -4.09 -3.39
CA ASN A 34 -19.37 -2.70 -3.41
C ASN A 34 -20.22 -2.36 -2.18
N HIS A 35 -21.12 -3.26 -1.78
CA HIS A 35 -22.00 -3.06 -0.63
C HIS A 35 -21.23 -3.19 0.69
N ARG A 36 -20.30 -4.15 0.80
CA ARG A 36 -19.38 -4.25 1.94
C ARG A 36 -18.53 -2.98 2.10
N ARG A 37 -18.04 -2.42 0.99
CA ARG A 37 -17.31 -1.15 0.95
C ARG A 37 -18.18 0.02 1.42
N VAL A 38 -19.45 0.09 0.99
CA VAL A 38 -20.39 1.12 1.47
C VAL A 38 -20.62 1.00 2.97
N LEU A 39 -20.84 -0.21 3.50
CA LEU A 39 -20.99 -0.44 4.95
C LEU A 39 -19.75 0.00 5.73
N TYR A 40 -18.56 -0.28 5.20
CA TYR A 40 -17.31 0.18 5.82
C TYR A 40 -17.27 1.71 5.93
N LYS A 41 -17.53 2.43 4.83
CA LYS A 41 -17.47 3.90 4.80
C LYS A 41 -18.57 4.57 5.62
N THR A 42 -19.76 3.98 5.64
CA THR A 42 -20.95 4.61 6.25
C THR A 42 -21.11 4.27 7.73
N VAL A 43 -20.71 3.08 8.15
CA VAL A 43 -20.90 2.62 9.54
C VAL A 43 -19.57 2.53 10.26
N ILE A 44 -18.62 1.74 9.74
CA ILE A 44 -17.39 1.42 10.46
C ILE A 44 -16.49 2.65 10.61
N GLU A 45 -16.25 3.38 9.51
CA GLU A 45 -15.49 4.64 9.55
C GLU A 45 -16.16 5.65 10.49
N ARG A 46 -17.50 5.76 10.49
CA ARG A 46 -18.23 6.71 11.35
C ARG A 46 -18.12 6.36 12.83
N VAL A 47 -18.20 5.08 13.19
CA VAL A 47 -18.00 4.63 14.58
C VAL A 47 -16.58 4.94 15.05
N LEU A 48 -15.57 4.71 14.21
CA LEU A 48 -14.17 4.96 14.54
C LEU A 48 -13.82 6.46 14.55
N ALA A 49 -14.48 7.25 13.70
CA ALA A 49 -14.32 8.70 13.67
C ALA A 49 -15.01 9.41 14.85
N HIS A 50 -15.86 8.70 15.60
CA HIS A 50 -16.49 9.28 16.77
C HIS A 50 -15.46 9.73 17.80
N GLY A 51 -15.47 11.03 18.11
CA GLY A 51 -14.52 11.64 19.04
C GLY A 51 -13.12 11.85 18.46
N ALA A 52 -12.89 11.60 17.16
CA ALA A 52 -11.59 11.79 16.51
C ALA A 52 -11.05 13.23 16.67
N VAL A 53 -11.92 14.23 16.79
CA VAL A 53 -11.53 15.62 17.06
C VAL A 53 -10.68 15.78 18.33
N ALA A 54 -10.85 14.91 19.32
CA ALA A 54 -10.12 15.02 20.59
C ALA A 54 -8.71 14.42 20.53
N TRP A 55 -8.41 13.52 19.59
CA TRP A 55 -7.16 12.73 19.61
C TRP A 55 -6.51 12.48 18.24
N CYS A 56 -7.16 12.87 17.13
CA CYS A 56 -6.71 12.61 15.76
C CYS A 56 -6.57 13.90 14.92
N LEU A 57 -6.46 15.09 15.53
CA LEU A 57 -6.13 16.32 14.80
C LEU A 57 -4.72 16.25 14.17
N GLU A 58 -3.78 15.70 14.94
CA GLU A 58 -2.38 15.49 14.56
C GLU A 58 -1.95 14.07 15.00
N PRO A 59 -2.33 13.03 14.24
CA PRO A 59 -2.05 11.66 14.64
C PRO A 59 -0.54 11.38 14.62
N THR A 60 0.00 10.89 15.73
CA THR A 60 1.38 10.42 15.79
C THR A 60 1.57 9.14 14.99
N VAL A 61 2.83 8.81 14.62
CA VAL A 61 3.18 7.57 13.91
C VAL A 61 2.64 6.33 14.63
N ARG A 62 2.68 6.33 15.96
CA ARG A 62 2.13 5.24 16.79
C ARG A 62 0.62 5.07 16.58
N ILE A 63 -0.13 6.16 16.63
CA ILE A 63 -1.59 6.15 16.40
C ILE A 63 -1.89 5.68 14.98
N SER A 64 -1.17 6.19 13.98
CA SER A 64 -1.34 5.77 12.59
C SER A 64 -1.09 4.28 12.38
N ARG A 65 -0.10 3.69 13.07
CA ARG A 65 0.17 2.25 13.04
C ARG A 65 -0.95 1.44 13.69
N ILE A 66 -1.46 1.86 14.85
CA ILE A 66 -2.59 1.19 15.52
C ILE A 66 -3.83 1.22 14.62
N LEU A 67 -4.15 2.36 14.02
CA LEU A 67 -5.28 2.50 13.10
C LEU A 67 -5.11 1.65 11.84
N SER A 68 -3.89 1.50 11.32
CA SER A 68 -3.60 0.60 10.21
C SER A 68 -3.86 -0.87 10.58
N THR A 69 -3.47 -1.28 11.79
CA THR A 69 -3.76 -2.63 12.32
C THR A 69 -5.27 -2.85 12.46
N ILE A 70 -6.02 -1.87 12.95
CA ILE A 70 -7.48 -1.94 13.07
C ILE A 70 -8.15 -2.02 11.69
N GLN A 71 -7.66 -1.26 10.70
CA GLN A 71 -8.24 -1.19 9.37
C GLN A 71 -8.01 -2.47 8.55
N ARG A 72 -6.82 -3.09 8.66
CA ARG A 72 -6.40 -4.21 7.80
C ARG A 72 -7.39 -5.38 7.74
N PRO A 73 -7.94 -5.90 8.85
CA PRO A 73 -8.93 -6.98 8.82
C PRO A 73 -10.16 -6.66 7.97
N PHE A 74 -10.66 -5.41 8.05
CA PHE A 74 -11.79 -4.98 7.23
C PHE A 74 -11.45 -4.99 5.75
N LEU A 75 -10.28 -4.46 5.36
CA LEU A 75 -9.87 -4.45 3.96
C LEU A 75 -9.78 -5.86 3.38
N LEU A 76 -9.26 -6.82 4.16
CA LEU A 76 -9.22 -8.22 3.77
C LEU A 76 -10.63 -8.81 3.65
N ALA A 77 -11.52 -8.54 4.62
CA ALA A 77 -12.90 -9.03 4.57
C ALA A 77 -13.73 -8.43 3.44
N ILE A 78 -13.47 -7.18 3.02
CA ILE A 78 -14.15 -6.51 1.91
C ILE A 78 -13.65 -7.07 0.58
N SER A 79 -12.33 -7.15 0.40
CA SER A 79 -11.71 -7.60 -0.86
C SER A 79 -11.78 -9.10 -1.08
N GLY A 80 -11.76 -9.90 0.00
CA GLY A 80 -11.56 -11.35 -0.10
C GLY A 80 -10.13 -11.76 -0.49
N ALA A 81 -9.17 -10.82 -0.47
CA ALA A 81 -7.78 -11.07 -0.86
C ALA A 81 -7.03 -11.98 0.13
N TYR A 82 -5.86 -12.46 -0.29
CA TYR A 82 -4.98 -13.25 0.56
C TYR A 82 -4.49 -12.46 1.78
N ARG A 83 -4.24 -13.16 2.89
CA ARG A 83 -3.74 -12.55 4.13
C ARG A 83 -2.36 -11.89 3.97
N THR A 84 -1.59 -12.23 2.93
CA THR A 84 -0.28 -11.67 2.60
C THR A 84 -0.35 -10.43 1.72
N THR A 85 -1.53 -10.10 1.15
CA THR A 85 -1.69 -8.90 0.32
C THR A 85 -1.38 -7.64 1.13
N SER A 86 -0.60 -6.73 0.54
CA SER A 86 -0.17 -5.50 1.22
C SER A 86 -1.36 -4.58 1.54
N THR A 87 -1.35 -3.95 2.72
CA THR A 87 -2.44 -3.04 3.13
C THR A 87 -2.59 -1.87 2.16
N ALA A 88 -1.48 -1.33 1.66
CA ALA A 88 -1.47 -0.24 0.69
C ALA A 88 -2.15 -0.64 -0.62
N ALA A 89 -1.87 -1.82 -1.16
CA ALA A 89 -2.56 -2.30 -2.37
C ALA A 89 -4.06 -2.46 -2.13
N LEU A 90 -4.46 -2.99 -0.97
CA LEU A 90 -5.89 -3.11 -0.63
C LEU A 90 -6.59 -1.74 -0.55
N GLN A 91 -5.94 -0.74 0.03
CA GLN A 91 -6.47 0.63 0.11
C GLN A 91 -6.70 1.22 -1.28
N VAL A 92 -5.73 1.06 -2.19
CA VAL A 92 -5.81 1.55 -3.57
C VAL A 92 -6.92 0.84 -4.35
N ILE A 93 -6.91 -0.50 -4.37
CA ILE A 93 -7.89 -1.30 -5.13
C ILE A 93 -9.31 -1.06 -4.62
N LEU A 94 -9.50 -0.95 -3.30
CA LEU A 94 -10.81 -0.67 -2.71
C LEU A 94 -11.18 0.81 -2.75
N GLY A 95 -10.27 1.72 -3.14
CA GLY A 95 -10.47 3.16 -3.01
C GLY A 95 -10.94 3.55 -1.60
N ILE A 96 -10.23 3.02 -0.60
CA ILE A 96 -10.40 3.30 0.83
C ILE A 96 -9.09 3.94 1.32
N PRO A 97 -9.10 5.19 1.78
CA PRO A 97 -7.89 5.85 2.26
C PRO A 97 -7.36 5.19 3.56
N PRO A 98 -6.09 5.41 3.91
CA PRO A 98 -5.57 5.08 5.22
C PRO A 98 -6.44 5.66 6.34
N LEU A 99 -6.82 4.82 7.30
CA LEU A 99 -7.80 5.18 8.33
C LEU A 99 -7.42 6.44 9.12
N HIS A 100 -6.13 6.60 9.44
CA HIS A 100 -5.66 7.79 10.17
C HIS A 100 -5.84 9.09 9.39
N LEU A 101 -5.69 9.10 8.06
CA LEU A 101 -5.93 10.27 7.22
C LEU A 101 -7.41 10.60 7.16
N GLN A 102 -8.27 9.58 7.06
CA GLN A 102 -9.72 9.75 7.04
C GLN A 102 -10.22 10.31 8.38
N LEU A 103 -9.75 9.78 9.50
CA LEU A 103 -10.09 10.27 10.85
C LEU A 103 -9.56 11.68 11.09
N GLN A 104 -8.35 11.98 10.61
CA GLN A 104 -7.80 13.33 10.69
C GLN A 104 -8.62 14.33 9.89
N ARG A 105 -9.08 13.95 8.69
CA ARG A 105 -9.97 14.78 7.87
C ARG A 105 -11.29 15.07 8.59
N GLU A 106 -11.93 14.06 9.15
CA GLU A 106 -13.18 14.20 9.91
C GLU A 106 -12.99 15.01 11.21
N ALA A 107 -11.87 14.80 11.90
CA ALA A 107 -11.49 15.56 13.09
C ALA A 107 -11.33 17.05 12.78
N ARG A 108 -10.58 17.38 11.71
CA ARG A 108 -10.38 18.77 11.26
C ARG A 108 -11.67 19.41 10.79
N GLY A 109 -12.50 18.68 10.03
CA GLY A 109 -13.82 19.16 9.62
C GLY A 109 -14.72 19.46 10.84
N THR A 110 -14.73 18.58 11.83
CA THR A 110 -15.47 18.79 13.08
C THR A 110 -14.95 20.01 13.85
N ALA A 111 -13.63 20.13 14.00
CA ALA A 111 -13.02 21.27 14.67
C ALA A 111 -13.37 22.60 13.99
N LEU A 112 -13.29 22.66 12.66
CA LEU A 112 -13.56 23.88 11.90
C LEU A 112 -15.05 24.23 11.87
N PHE A 113 -15.91 23.29 11.47
CA PHE A 113 -17.32 23.60 11.21
C PHE A 113 -18.21 23.50 12.44
N ARG A 114 -17.92 22.61 13.38
CA ARG A 114 -18.76 22.41 14.58
C ARG A 114 -18.24 23.15 15.79
N LEU A 115 -16.93 23.15 16.00
CA LEU A 115 -16.31 23.77 17.18
C LEU A 115 -15.76 25.18 16.90
N ARG A 116 -15.66 25.59 15.63
CA ARG A 116 -15.09 26.88 15.20
C ARG A 116 -13.69 27.13 15.76
N LEU A 117 -12.90 26.07 15.88
CA LEU A 117 -11.53 26.14 16.38
C LEU A 117 -10.60 26.65 15.26
N PRO A 118 -9.68 27.59 15.56
CA PRO A 118 -8.63 27.97 14.63
C PRO A 118 -7.67 26.78 14.48
N LEU A 119 -7.60 26.20 13.28
CA LEU A 119 -6.64 25.15 12.96
C LEU A 119 -5.45 25.80 12.24
N SER A 120 -4.23 25.45 12.66
CA SER A 120 -3.04 25.77 11.87
C SER A 120 -3.09 24.96 10.58
N THR A 121 -3.56 25.60 9.50
CA THR A 121 -3.27 25.16 8.15
C THR A 121 -1.78 25.43 7.92
N ASN A 122 -0.91 24.47 8.26
CA ASN A 122 0.41 24.36 7.65
C ASN A 122 0.20 24.05 6.16
N VAL A 123 -0.33 25.03 5.42
CA VAL A 123 -0.21 25.10 3.98
C VAL A 123 1.24 25.51 3.79
N CYS A 124 2.13 24.51 3.77
CA CYS A 124 3.35 24.70 3.03
C CYS A 124 2.86 24.89 1.59
N ASP A 125 3.05 26.07 1.03
CA ASP A 125 2.99 26.23 -0.41
C ASP A 125 3.91 25.16 -0.98
N ILE A 126 3.31 24.12 -1.57
CA ILE A 126 4.06 23.10 -2.26
C ILE A 126 4.54 23.79 -3.51
N ASP A 127 5.70 24.44 -3.42
CA ASP A 127 6.38 24.96 -4.58
C ASP A 127 6.72 23.76 -5.46
N GLY A 128 6.09 23.70 -6.64
CA GLY A 128 6.29 22.63 -7.62
C GLY A 128 7.75 22.52 -8.06
N SER A 129 8.55 23.59 -7.85
CA SER A 129 9.98 23.62 -8.16
C SER A 129 10.82 22.61 -7.35
N GLY A 130 10.34 22.15 -6.19
CA GLY A 130 11.05 21.20 -5.32
C GLY A 130 10.63 19.74 -5.48
N ILE A 131 9.59 19.45 -6.26
CA ILE A 131 9.06 18.07 -6.46
C ILE A 131 9.62 17.45 -7.75
N GLU A 132 9.96 18.26 -8.74
CA GLU A 132 10.82 17.80 -9.82
C GLU A 132 12.25 17.64 -9.30
N GLU A 133 12.52 16.52 -8.61
CA GLU A 133 13.86 15.96 -8.67
C GLU A 133 14.06 15.60 -10.14
N LYS A 134 14.71 16.49 -10.89
CA LYS A 134 15.22 16.19 -12.22
C LYS A 134 16.10 14.98 -12.04
N ALA A 135 15.53 13.80 -12.30
CA ALA A 135 16.28 12.57 -12.27
C ALA A 135 17.49 12.84 -13.14
N THR A 136 18.67 12.92 -12.53
CA THR A 136 19.91 12.80 -13.26
C THR A 136 20.00 11.33 -13.62
N GLY A 137 19.05 10.90 -14.46
CA GLY A 137 19.11 9.64 -15.14
C GLY A 137 20.40 9.67 -15.93
N ARG A 138 21.09 8.54 -15.93
CA ARG A 138 22.12 8.29 -16.95
C ARG A 138 21.49 8.66 -18.29
N SER A 139 21.95 9.76 -18.89
CA SER A 139 21.40 10.29 -20.13
C SER A 139 21.65 9.38 -21.32
N ALA A 140 22.47 8.33 -21.14
CA ALA A 140 22.70 7.31 -22.14
C ALA A 140 21.61 6.24 -22.03
N HIS A 141 20.64 6.30 -22.94
CA HIS A 141 19.84 5.14 -23.29
C HIS A 141 20.82 4.03 -23.73
N THR A 142 20.64 2.78 -23.29
CA THR A 142 21.60 1.68 -23.52
C THR A 142 21.85 1.40 -25.01
N SER A 143 20.99 1.92 -25.90
CA SER A 143 21.14 1.86 -27.36
C SER A 143 22.15 2.87 -27.95
N GLU A 144 22.57 3.90 -27.21
CA GLU A 144 23.45 4.96 -27.73
C GLU A 144 24.93 4.58 -27.70
N HIS A 145 25.27 3.45 -27.06
CA HIS A 145 26.65 2.98 -26.92
C HIS A 145 26.85 1.55 -27.46
N LEU A 146 26.09 1.19 -28.49
CA LEU A 146 26.36 0.00 -29.28
C LEU A 146 27.61 0.26 -30.13
N SER A 147 28.73 -0.37 -29.74
CA SER A 147 29.91 -0.46 -30.59
C SER A 147 29.50 -1.03 -31.96
N PRO A 148 29.86 -0.40 -33.10
CA PRO A 148 29.44 -0.82 -34.44
C PRO A 148 29.84 -2.24 -34.85
N THR A 149 30.70 -2.91 -34.09
CA THR A 149 31.30 -4.20 -34.44
C THR A 149 30.67 -5.41 -33.77
N GLN A 150 29.55 -5.28 -33.03
CA GLN A 150 29.01 -6.41 -32.27
C GLN A 150 27.91 -7.23 -32.93
N ILE A 151 27.52 -6.96 -34.17
CA ILE A 151 26.54 -7.80 -34.88
C ILE A 151 26.92 -7.93 -36.36
N SER A 152 27.82 -8.87 -36.63
CA SER A 152 27.96 -9.47 -37.95
C SER A 152 27.00 -10.65 -38.02
N LEU A 153 25.83 -10.47 -38.66
CA LEU A 153 25.15 -11.61 -39.28
C LEU A 153 25.87 -11.87 -40.61
N ASP A 154 26.83 -12.79 -40.58
CA ASP A 154 27.16 -13.51 -41.81
C ASP A 154 26.00 -14.47 -42.03
N ASP A 155 25.07 -14.10 -42.92
CA ASP A 155 23.98 -14.96 -43.38
C ASP A 155 24.56 -16.09 -44.26
N GLY A 156 25.37 -16.95 -43.64
CA GLY A 156 25.77 -18.25 -44.14
C GLY A 156 24.78 -19.29 -43.64
N VAL A 157 23.57 -19.31 -44.21
CA VAL A 157 22.63 -20.41 -44.02
C VAL A 157 23.30 -21.71 -44.44
N ASN A 158 23.62 -22.56 -43.46
CA ASN A 158 23.69 -24.00 -43.66
C ASN A 158 22.96 -24.71 -42.51
N ILE A 159 21.68 -24.96 -42.78
CA ILE A 159 20.85 -25.92 -42.07
C ILE A 159 21.50 -27.30 -42.11
N ASN A 160 22.10 -27.75 -41.01
CA ASN A 160 22.10 -29.14 -40.54
C ASN A 160 23.15 -29.31 -39.44
N THR A 161 22.76 -29.16 -38.18
CA THR A 161 23.06 -30.06 -37.04
C THR A 161 22.77 -29.37 -35.71
N GLY A 162 21.90 -29.98 -34.91
CA GLY A 162 21.93 -29.90 -33.44
C GLY A 162 21.72 -28.54 -32.78
N LEU A 163 20.55 -27.91 -32.97
CA LEU A 163 20.10 -26.83 -32.10
C LEU A 163 20.07 -27.31 -30.63
N ARG A 164 20.95 -26.77 -29.78
CA ARG A 164 20.79 -26.85 -28.32
C ARG A 164 20.91 -25.46 -27.70
N ILE A 165 19.74 -24.93 -27.36
CA ILE A 165 19.57 -23.71 -26.59
C ILE A 165 19.69 -24.10 -25.11
N TYR A 166 20.64 -23.52 -24.38
CA TYR A 166 20.76 -23.68 -22.94
C TYR A 166 20.32 -22.39 -22.25
N THR A 167 19.27 -22.50 -21.45
CA THR A 167 18.76 -21.44 -20.57
C THR A 167 18.77 -21.99 -19.15
N ASP A 168 19.89 -21.87 -18.45
CA ASP A 168 20.06 -22.29 -17.06
C ASP A 168 21.39 -21.72 -16.54
N GLY A 169 21.42 -21.31 -15.28
CA GLY A 169 22.47 -20.52 -14.64
C GLY A 169 23.84 -21.20 -14.50
N SER A 170 24.87 -20.35 -14.58
CA SER A 170 26.20 -20.48 -13.96
C SER A 170 26.77 -21.90 -13.82
N LYS A 171 27.35 -22.43 -14.90
CA LYS A 171 28.46 -23.40 -14.85
C LYS A 171 29.42 -23.16 -16.01
N THR A 172 30.71 -22.99 -15.69
CA THR A 172 31.80 -23.18 -16.64
C THR A 172 32.31 -24.63 -16.55
N GLU A 173 32.96 -25.10 -17.62
CA GLU A 173 33.38 -26.47 -17.90
C GLU A 173 34.40 -27.10 -16.92
N LYS A 174 34.81 -26.38 -15.89
CA LYS A 174 35.66 -26.91 -14.81
C LYS A 174 34.81 -26.92 -13.53
N GLY A 175 34.60 -28.13 -13.01
CA GLY A 175 33.67 -28.44 -11.92
C GLY A 175 33.81 -27.59 -10.66
N TRP A 176 32.78 -27.71 -9.83
CA TRP A 176 32.54 -27.08 -8.52
C TRP A 176 33.78 -26.48 -7.82
N VAL A 177 33.70 -25.19 -7.51
CA VAL A 177 34.44 -24.61 -6.38
C VAL A 177 33.43 -23.95 -5.45
N GLN A 178 33.20 -24.58 -4.31
CA GLN A 178 32.90 -23.90 -3.05
C GLN A 178 33.97 -24.36 -2.04
N PRO A 179 34.15 -23.68 -0.91
CA PRO A 179 34.10 -22.24 -0.62
C PRO A 179 35.38 -21.80 0.11
N SER A 180 35.71 -20.50 0.14
CA SER A 180 36.74 -20.01 1.08
C SER A 180 36.36 -18.67 1.69
N VAL A 181 36.13 -18.77 3.00
CA VAL A 181 36.02 -17.75 4.03
C VAL A 181 37.15 -16.73 3.93
N PHE A 182 36.82 -15.45 3.96
CA PHE A 182 37.35 -14.44 4.89
C PHE A 182 36.31 -13.32 5.02
#